data_AF-A0A175QMB9-F1
#
_entry.id   AF-A0A175QMB9-F1
#
_cell.length_a   1.000
_cell.length_b   1.000
_cell.length_c   1.000
_cell.angle_alpha   90.00
_cell.angle_beta   90.00
_cell.angle_gamma   90.00
#
_symmetry.space_group_name_H-M   'P 1'
#
loop_
_entity.id
_entity.type
_entity.pdbx_description
1 polymer ?
#
loop_
_entity_poly.entity_id
_entity_poly.type
_entity_poly.pdbx_seq_one_letter_code
_entity_poly.pdbx_strand_id
1 'polypeptide(L)'
;RRAEQVLYVATMLLSQGFAPDIVVVHSGWGEALPLRSVFPGARIVVYCEYFYRTEGADVNFDPEFPALGLDGAVALQARNAMTLLALADADLALTPTPWQRSTFPPELASRIRVAHEGIDTDHVRPRLNARCRLEDGRVLTREDEVISFVNRNLEPLRGYHVLMRALPRVMAERPK
;
A
#
# COMPACT_ATOMS: atom_id res chain seq x y z
N ARG A 1 -18.68 0.22 -8.12
CA ARG A 1 -17.84 -0.68 -8.95
C ARG A 1 -17.11 -1.74 -8.12
N ARG A 2 -16.11 -1.42 -7.28
CA ARG A 2 -15.38 -2.47 -6.53
C ARG A 2 -16.28 -3.30 -5.60
N ALA A 3 -17.12 -2.64 -4.81
CA ALA A 3 -18.11 -3.31 -3.96
C ALA A 3 -19.02 -4.26 -4.75
N GLU A 4 -19.52 -3.83 -5.91
CA GLU A 4 -20.38 -4.64 -6.78
C GLU A 4 -19.62 -5.87 -7.34
N GLN A 5 -18.36 -5.69 -7.72
CA GLN A 5 -17.52 -6.80 -8.20
C GLN A 5 -17.27 -7.82 -7.09
N VAL A 6 -16.97 -7.37 -5.88
CA VAL A 6 -16.83 -8.25 -4.72
C VAL A 6 -18.14 -8.98 -4.44
N LEU A 7 -19.28 -8.29 -4.47
CA LEU A 7 -20.59 -8.90 -4.29
C LEU A 7 -20.85 -9.99 -5.33
N TYR A 8 -20.57 -9.74 -6.61
CA TYR A 8 -20.76 -10.71 -7.68
C TYR A 8 -19.90 -11.96 -7.47
N VAL A 9 -18.61 -11.78 -7.18
CA VAL A 9 -17.69 -12.91 -6.98
C VAL A 9 -18.04 -13.67 -5.70
N ALA A 10 -18.32 -12.97 -4.61
CA ALA A 10 -18.66 -13.58 -3.32
C ALA A 10 -19.96 -14.39 -3.39
N THR A 11 -20.99 -13.88 -4.08
CA THR A 11 -22.27 -14.61 -4.26
C THR A 11 -22.11 -15.81 -5.18
N MET A 12 -21.30 -15.69 -6.24
CA MET A 12 -20.94 -16.82 -7.09
C MET A 12 -20.22 -17.93 -6.29
N LEU A 13 -19.22 -17.58 -5.48
CA LEU A 13 -18.54 -18.53 -4.60
C LEU A 13 -19.51 -19.18 -3.60
N LEU A 14 -20.37 -18.38 -2.98
CA LEU A 14 -21.39 -18.89 -2.04
C LEU A 14 -22.31 -19.90 -2.72
N SER A 15 -22.75 -19.63 -3.96
CA SER A 15 -23.59 -20.57 -4.74
C SER A 15 -22.90 -21.89 -5.07
N GLN A 16 -21.56 -21.91 -5.06
CA GLN A 16 -20.74 -23.11 -5.24
C GLN A 16 -20.46 -23.84 -3.91
N GLY A 17 -21.06 -23.37 -2.81
CA GLY A 17 -20.89 -23.95 -1.47
C GLY A 17 -19.63 -23.46 -0.75
N PHE A 18 -18.94 -22.43 -1.25
CA PHE A 18 -17.81 -21.84 -0.53
C PHE A 18 -18.32 -20.93 0.60
N ALA A 19 -18.01 -21.32 1.84
CA ALA A 19 -18.32 -20.57 3.04
C ALA A 19 -17.03 -20.39 3.85
N PRO A 20 -16.35 -19.23 3.75
CA PRO A 20 -15.09 -19.02 4.45
C PRO A 20 -15.30 -18.80 5.94
N ASP A 21 -14.41 -19.32 6.77
CA ASP A 21 -14.36 -18.99 8.20
C ASP A 21 -13.80 -17.58 8.46
N ILE A 22 -12.89 -17.12 7.59
CA ILE A 22 -12.20 -15.84 7.70
C ILE A 22 -12.14 -15.18 6.33
N VAL A 23 -12.44 -13.88 6.28
CA VAL A 23 -12.21 -13.03 5.11
C VAL A 23 -11.25 -11.91 5.49
N VAL A 24 -10.14 -11.79 4.74
CA VAL A 24 -9.21 -10.67 4.87
C VAL A 24 -9.47 -9.70 3.72
N VAL A 25 -9.74 -8.44 4.02
CA VAL A 25 -10.15 -7.44 3.03
C VAL A 25 -9.49 -6.09 3.25
N HIS A 26 -9.19 -5.38 2.16
CA HIS A 26 -8.68 -4.02 2.22
C HIS A 26 -9.77 -3.02 2.66
N SER A 27 -9.44 -2.05 3.53
CA SER A 27 -10.42 -1.09 4.07
C SER A 27 -10.86 -0.01 3.07
N GLY A 28 -9.95 0.39 2.18
CA GLY A 28 -9.98 1.73 1.57
C GLY A 28 -10.98 2.02 0.44
N TRP A 29 -11.61 1.02 -0.20
CA TRP A 29 -12.28 1.28 -1.49
C TRP A 29 -13.64 0.60 -1.65
N GLY A 30 -14.26 0.23 -0.51
CA GLY A 30 -15.60 -0.34 -0.45
C GLY A 30 -15.66 -1.85 -0.70
N GLU A 31 -14.53 -2.54 -0.88
CA GLU A 31 -14.48 -3.99 -1.04
C GLU A 31 -15.09 -4.74 0.16
N ALA A 32 -15.00 -4.15 1.36
CA ALA A 32 -15.53 -4.75 2.58
C ALA A 32 -17.06 -4.75 2.66
N LEU A 33 -17.74 -3.79 2.01
CA LEU A 33 -19.16 -3.51 2.19
C LEU A 33 -20.10 -4.73 2.03
N PRO A 34 -19.98 -5.55 0.98
CA PRO A 34 -20.92 -6.66 0.79
C PRO A 34 -20.61 -7.87 1.69
N LEU A 35 -19.41 -7.95 2.27
CA LEU A 35 -18.90 -9.21 2.81
C LEU A 35 -19.69 -9.71 4.02
N ARG A 36 -20.11 -8.82 4.93
CA ARG A 36 -20.92 -9.21 6.08
C ARG A 36 -22.29 -9.75 5.68
N SER A 37 -22.88 -9.19 4.63
CA SER A 37 -24.17 -9.65 4.12
C SER A 37 -24.05 -11.00 3.39
N VAL A 38 -22.97 -11.22 2.65
CA VAL A 38 -22.76 -12.47 1.90
C VAL A 38 -22.25 -13.60 2.80
N PHE A 39 -21.35 -13.30 3.73
CA PHE A 39 -20.71 -14.26 4.63
C PHE A 39 -20.93 -13.88 6.11
N PRO A 40 -22.17 -13.92 6.63
CA PRO A 40 -22.47 -13.46 7.99
C PRO A 40 -21.75 -14.27 9.09
N GLY A 41 -21.42 -15.53 8.83
CA GLY A 41 -20.68 -16.39 9.77
C GLY A 41 -19.16 -16.20 9.74
N ALA A 42 -18.60 -15.51 8.74
CA ALA A 42 -17.17 -15.33 8.62
C ALA A 42 -16.65 -14.25 9.58
N ARG A 43 -15.43 -14.43 10.06
CA ARG A 43 -14.66 -13.36 10.72
C ARG A 43 -14.06 -12.44 9.68
N ILE A 44 -14.41 -11.17 9.73
CA ILE A 44 -13.89 -10.16 8.79
C ILE A 44 -12.68 -9.47 9.41
N VAL A 45 -11.52 -9.69 8.80
CA VAL A 45 -10.27 -9.02 9.12
C VAL A 45 -10.04 -7.91 8.12
N VAL A 46 -10.00 -6.67 8.58
CA VAL A 46 -9.78 -5.52 7.72
C VAL A 46 -8.32 -5.10 7.76
N TYR A 47 -7.72 -5.00 6.58
CA TYR A 47 -6.40 -4.43 6.37
C TYR A 47 -6.51 -2.91 6.20
N CYS A 48 -6.03 -2.19 7.21
CA CYS A 48 -6.04 -0.74 7.34
C CYS A 48 -4.71 -0.18 6.88
N GLU A 49 -4.60 0.10 5.58
CA GLU A 49 -3.37 0.59 4.96
C GLU A 49 -3.00 1.99 5.45
N TYR A 50 -3.95 2.92 5.41
CA TYR A 50 -3.69 4.33 5.61
C TYR A 50 -4.96 5.13 5.91
N PHE A 51 -4.86 6.18 6.73
CA PHE A 51 -5.90 7.18 6.92
C PHE A 51 -5.43 8.53 6.37
N TYR A 52 -6.04 8.96 5.27
CA TYR A 52 -5.56 10.10 4.49
C TYR A 52 -5.75 11.44 5.23
N ARG A 53 -4.81 12.37 5.04
CA ARG A 53 -4.91 13.75 5.52
C ARG A 53 -4.46 14.70 4.43
N THR A 54 -5.04 15.89 4.38
CA THR A 54 -4.67 16.94 3.42
C THR A 54 -3.39 17.66 3.80
N GLU A 55 -2.91 17.49 5.04
CA GLU A 55 -1.73 18.14 5.59
C GLU A 55 -0.98 17.18 6.52
N GLY A 56 0.35 17.32 6.58
CA GLY A 56 1.22 16.59 7.52
C GLY A 56 1.33 15.08 7.26
N ALA A 57 1.02 14.63 6.04
CA ALA A 57 0.94 13.22 5.66
C ALA A 57 1.45 12.98 4.23
N ASP A 58 0.75 12.17 3.43
CA ASP A 58 1.09 11.76 2.07
C ASP A 58 0.69 12.76 0.98
N VAL A 59 -0.23 13.67 1.29
CA VAL A 59 -0.74 14.69 0.37
C VAL A 59 -0.23 16.06 0.79
N ASN A 60 0.08 16.91 -0.20
CA ASN A 60 0.58 18.27 -0.03
C ASN A 60 1.88 18.38 0.78
N PHE A 61 2.61 17.27 0.96
CA PHE A 61 3.85 17.25 1.75
C PHE A 61 5.00 17.98 1.05
N ASP A 62 4.98 18.01 -0.27
CA ASP A 62 6.02 18.61 -1.10
C ASP A 62 5.54 19.96 -1.66
N PRO A 63 6.08 21.08 -1.16
CA PRO A 63 5.67 22.42 -1.60
C PRO A 63 6.12 22.75 -3.02
N GLU A 64 6.98 21.93 -3.64
CA GLU A 64 7.37 22.10 -5.03
C GLU A 64 6.20 21.81 -6.00
N PHE A 65 5.24 20.98 -5.58
CA PHE A 65 4.12 20.57 -6.41
C PHE A 65 2.82 21.27 -6.01
N PRO A 66 1.88 21.47 -6.96
CA PRO A 66 0.60 22.07 -6.65
C PRO A 66 -0.14 21.29 -5.57
N ALA A 67 -0.67 22.01 -4.60
CA ALA A 67 -1.52 21.42 -3.59
C ALA A 67 -2.81 20.87 -4.22
N LEU A 68 -3.33 19.81 -3.59
CA LEU A 68 -4.60 19.21 -3.93
C LEU A 68 -5.74 20.24 -3.74
N GLY A 69 -6.58 20.38 -4.77
CA GLY A 69 -7.77 21.21 -4.73
C GLY A 69 -8.86 20.70 -3.79
N LEU A 70 -9.92 21.49 -3.62
CA LEU A 70 -11.07 21.15 -2.78
C LEU A 70 -11.72 19.82 -3.17
N ASP A 71 -11.86 19.58 -4.47
CA ASP A 71 -12.34 18.34 -5.07
C ASP A 71 -11.53 17.13 -4.62
N GLY A 72 -10.20 17.24 -4.63
CA GLY A 72 -9.33 16.19 -4.15
C GLY A 72 -9.39 16.00 -2.63
N ALA A 73 -9.48 17.10 -1.85
CA ALA A 73 -9.65 17.01 -0.40
C ALA A 73 -10.94 16.26 -0.01
N VAL A 74 -12.06 16.57 -0.70
CA VAL A 74 -13.33 15.85 -0.53
C VAL A 74 -13.19 14.38 -0.95
N ALA A 75 -12.48 14.09 -2.04
CA ALA A 75 -12.24 12.71 -2.47
C ALA A 75 -11.44 11.90 -1.42
N LEU A 76 -10.47 12.51 -0.73
CA LEU A 76 -9.75 11.87 0.38
C LEU A 76 -10.68 11.59 1.57
N GLN A 77 -11.54 12.54 1.92
CA GLN A 77 -12.54 12.33 2.97
C GLN A 77 -13.50 11.17 2.62
N ALA A 78 -13.93 11.07 1.36
CA ALA A 78 -14.75 9.96 0.88
C ALA A 78 -14.03 8.61 1.00
N ARG A 79 -12.72 8.55 0.72
CA ARG A 79 -11.91 7.33 0.95
C ARG A 79 -11.85 6.96 2.42
N ASN A 80 -11.62 7.94 3.30
CA ASN A 80 -11.62 7.71 4.74
C ASN A 80 -12.99 7.22 5.24
N ALA A 81 -14.10 7.73 4.71
CA ALA A 81 -15.43 7.23 5.04
C ALA A 81 -15.59 5.73 4.76
N MET A 82 -14.98 5.22 3.67
CA MET A 82 -14.98 3.78 3.37
C MET A 82 -14.15 2.97 4.36
N THR A 83 -12.98 3.47 4.71
CA THR A 83 -12.16 2.87 5.77
C THR A 83 -12.90 2.84 7.11
N LEU A 84 -13.65 3.89 7.47
CA LEU A 84 -14.44 3.93 8.70
C LEU A 84 -15.54 2.87 8.71
N LEU A 85 -16.28 2.74 7.60
CA LEU A 85 -17.33 1.73 7.48
C LEU A 85 -16.75 0.30 7.57
N ALA A 86 -15.63 0.04 6.89
CA ALA A 86 -14.95 -1.24 6.99
C ALA A 86 -14.49 -1.53 8.43
N LEU A 87 -13.89 -0.56 9.12
CA LEU A 87 -13.47 -0.68 10.52
C LEU A 87 -14.63 -0.91 11.49
N ALA A 88 -15.80 -0.33 11.22
CA ALA A 88 -16.99 -0.50 12.05
C ALA A 88 -17.49 -1.95 12.03
N ASP A 89 -17.43 -2.61 10.87
CA ASP A 89 -17.92 -3.97 10.63
C ASP A 89 -16.85 -5.07 10.84
N ALA A 90 -15.60 -4.68 11.08
CA ALA A 90 -14.48 -5.59 11.26
C ALA A 90 -14.53 -6.33 12.61
N ASP A 91 -14.27 -7.65 12.58
CA ASP A 91 -13.96 -8.44 13.78
C ASP A 91 -12.53 -8.17 14.28
N LEU A 92 -11.61 -7.88 13.36
CA LEU A 92 -10.22 -7.53 13.63
C LEU A 92 -9.72 -6.53 12.59
N ALA A 93 -8.89 -5.57 13.01
CA ALA A 93 -8.24 -4.64 12.10
C ALA A 93 -6.71 -4.75 12.23
N LEU A 94 -6.02 -4.78 11.09
CA LEU A 94 -4.57 -4.92 10.99
C LEU A 94 -3.95 -3.77 10.20
N THR A 95 -2.72 -3.40 10.53
CA THR A 95 -1.92 -2.45 9.74
C THR A 95 -0.44 -2.84 9.76
N PRO A 96 0.37 -2.54 8.72
CA PRO A 96 1.73 -3.04 8.63
C PRO A 96 2.72 -2.41 9.61
N THR A 97 2.53 -1.16 9.99
CA THR A 97 3.52 -0.42 10.79
C THR A 97 2.89 0.40 11.91
N PRO A 98 3.64 0.68 12.99
CA PRO A 98 3.21 1.62 14.02
C PRO A 98 2.93 3.02 13.45
N TRP A 99 3.68 3.45 12.43
CA TRP A 99 3.46 4.73 11.77
C TRP A 99 2.13 4.75 11.01
N GLN A 100 1.81 3.73 10.22
CA GLN A 100 0.50 3.63 9.56
C GLN A 100 -0.64 3.62 10.58
N ARG A 101 -0.50 2.88 11.69
CA ARG A 101 -1.45 2.91 12.81
C ARG A 101 -1.65 4.33 13.36
N SER A 102 -0.58 5.11 13.48
CA SER A 102 -0.63 6.48 14.01
C SER A 102 -1.34 7.48 13.09
N THR A 103 -1.58 7.12 11.82
CA THR A 103 -2.34 7.98 10.90
C THR A 103 -3.84 7.99 11.23
N PHE A 104 -4.34 6.95 11.87
CA PHE A 104 -5.74 6.84 12.29
C PHE A 104 -6.03 7.71 13.52
N PRO A 105 -7.26 8.26 13.64
CA PRO A 105 -7.74 8.86 14.88
C PRO A 105 -7.49 7.94 16.09
N PRO A 106 -7.10 8.47 17.26
CA PRO A 106 -6.71 7.65 18.42
C PRO A 106 -7.73 6.59 18.82
N GLU A 107 -9.02 6.92 18.73
CA GLU A 107 -10.14 6.04 19.07
C GLU A 107 -10.16 4.80 18.16
N LEU A 108 -9.84 4.97 16.88
CA LEU A 108 -9.78 3.90 15.89
C LEU A 108 -8.44 3.16 15.95
N ALA A 109 -7.35 3.89 16.11
CA ALA A 109 -6.01 3.33 16.24
C ALA A 109 -5.94 2.32 17.39
N SER A 110 -6.67 2.54 18.49
CA SER A 110 -6.74 1.60 19.62
C SER A 110 -7.26 0.21 19.24
N ARG A 111 -8.12 0.12 18.20
CA ARG A 111 -8.73 -1.13 17.70
C ARG A 111 -7.89 -1.84 16.62
N ILE A 112 -6.88 -1.17 16.09
CA ILE A 112 -6.02 -1.68 15.00
C ILE A 112 -4.77 -2.31 15.61
N ARG A 113 -4.46 -3.55 15.22
CA ARG A 113 -3.21 -4.21 15.60
C ARG A 113 -2.15 -3.99 14.53
N VAL A 114 -0.90 -3.83 14.95
CA VAL A 114 0.23 -3.83 14.02
C VAL A 114 0.62 -5.27 13.73
N ALA A 115 0.60 -5.65 12.45
CA ALA A 115 1.09 -6.93 11.95
C ALA A 115 2.07 -6.61 10.82
N HIS A 116 3.37 -6.73 11.10
CA HIS A 116 4.40 -6.26 10.17
C HIS A 116 4.39 -7.02 8.84
N GLU A 117 4.12 -6.30 7.75
CA GLU A 117 4.22 -6.81 6.39
C GLU A 117 5.64 -6.55 5.88
N GLY A 118 6.47 -7.59 5.92
CA GLY A 118 7.85 -7.57 5.46
C GLY A 118 8.16 -8.71 4.51
N ILE A 119 9.43 -8.79 4.10
CA ILE A 119 9.95 -9.93 3.35
C ILE A 119 10.67 -10.89 4.30
N ASP A 120 10.64 -12.18 3.99
CA ASP A 120 11.49 -13.16 4.66
C ASP A 120 12.96 -12.92 4.27
N THR A 121 13.77 -12.40 5.20
CA THR A 121 15.19 -12.08 4.94
C THR A 121 16.10 -13.30 5.00
N ASP A 122 15.62 -14.45 5.48
CA ASP A 122 16.36 -15.72 5.36
C ASP A 122 16.25 -16.25 3.92
N HIS A 123 15.10 -16.03 3.29
CA HIS A 123 14.87 -16.36 1.88
C HIS A 123 15.42 -15.29 0.92
N VAL A 124 15.00 -14.04 1.11
CA VAL A 124 15.38 -12.89 0.28
C VAL A 124 16.64 -12.26 0.84
N ARG A 125 17.76 -12.90 0.53
CA ARG A 125 19.11 -12.45 0.94
C ARG A 125 20.06 -12.30 -0.24
N PRO A 126 21.11 -11.46 -0.10
CA PRO A 126 22.10 -11.29 -1.15
C PRO A 126 22.76 -12.62 -1.55
N ARG A 127 22.87 -12.87 -2.86
CA ARG A 127 23.68 -13.97 -3.42
C ARG A 127 25.08 -13.43 -3.73
N LEU A 128 26.12 -14.06 -3.16
CA LEU A 128 27.51 -13.59 -3.30
C LEU A 128 28.05 -13.67 -4.74
N ASN A 129 27.51 -14.58 -5.55
CA ASN A 129 27.87 -14.78 -6.95
C ASN A 129 26.77 -14.29 -7.91
N ALA A 130 25.93 -13.34 -7.49
CA ALA A 130 24.89 -12.78 -8.33
C ALA A 130 25.47 -12.17 -9.61
N ARG A 131 24.85 -12.49 -10.74
CA ARG A 131 25.15 -11.92 -12.06
C ARG A 131 23.84 -11.52 -12.71
N CYS A 132 23.78 -10.30 -13.25
CA CYS A 132 22.63 -9.78 -13.97
C CYS A 132 23.05 -9.41 -15.39
N ARG A 133 22.57 -10.16 -16.38
CA ARG A 133 22.83 -9.84 -17.79
C ARG A 133 21.79 -8.85 -18.29
N LEU A 134 22.26 -7.70 -18.78
CA LEU A 134 21.43 -6.69 -19.40
C LEU A 134 21.14 -7.03 -20.87
N GLU A 135 20.13 -6.38 -21.45
CA GLU A 135 19.72 -6.59 -22.84
C GLU A 135 20.84 -6.28 -23.85
N ASP A 136 21.70 -5.32 -23.53
CA ASP A 136 22.87 -4.95 -24.34
C ASP A 136 24.07 -5.92 -24.21
N GLY A 137 23.90 -7.00 -23.43
CA GLY A 137 24.92 -8.03 -23.24
C GLY A 137 25.90 -7.77 -22.11
N ARG A 138 25.89 -6.59 -21.47
CA ARG A 138 26.68 -6.34 -20.25
C ARG A 138 26.24 -7.29 -19.13
N VAL A 139 27.19 -7.68 -18.28
CA VAL A 139 26.93 -8.52 -17.11
C VAL A 139 27.35 -7.76 -15.87
N LEU A 140 26.37 -7.35 -15.07
CA LEU A 140 26.59 -6.72 -13.78
C LEU A 140 26.84 -7.79 -12.72
N THR A 141 27.75 -7.50 -11.80
CA THR A 141 28.22 -8.35 -10.71
C THR A 141 28.26 -7.53 -9.42
N ARG A 142 28.77 -8.12 -8.33
CA ARG A 142 28.97 -7.41 -7.05
C ARG A 142 30.18 -6.47 -7.06
N GLU A 143 31.01 -6.52 -8.09
CA GLU A 143 32.18 -5.65 -8.27
C GLU A 143 31.78 -4.31 -8.92
N ASP A 144 30.58 -4.22 -9.49
CA ASP A 144 30.07 -3.04 -10.18
C ASP A 144 29.31 -2.10 -9.22
N GLU A 145 29.52 -0.79 -9.36
CA GLU A 145 28.73 0.23 -8.66
C GLU A 145 27.39 0.45 -9.40
N VAL A 146 26.33 -0.19 -8.92
CA VAL A 146 25.00 -0.16 -9.56
C VAL A 146 23.99 0.56 -8.67
N ILE A 147 23.37 1.62 -9.20
CA ILE A 147 22.19 2.25 -8.59
C ILE A 147 20.96 1.81 -9.38
N SER A 148 20.08 1.05 -8.74
CA SER A 148 18.76 0.70 -9.29
C SER A 148 17.67 1.50 -8.57
N PHE A 149 16.74 2.06 -9.33
CA PHE A 149 15.54 2.69 -8.80
C PHE A 149 14.30 2.07 -9.45
N VAL A 150 13.41 1.55 -8.62
CA VAL A 150 12.22 0.83 -9.08
C VAL A 150 11.01 1.40 -8.36
N ASN A 151 10.01 1.85 -9.12
CA ASN A 151 8.73 2.30 -8.62
C ASN A 151 7.63 1.93 -9.61
N ARG A 152 6.39 1.83 -9.11
CA ARG A 152 5.22 1.61 -9.97
C ARG A 152 4.93 2.82 -10.85
N ASN A 153 5.06 4.03 -10.28
CA ASN A 153 4.88 5.31 -10.96
C ASN A 153 6.05 6.23 -10.58
N LEU A 154 6.41 7.15 -11.48
CA LEU A 154 7.49 8.13 -11.28
C LEU A 154 6.95 9.40 -10.60
N GLU A 155 6.57 9.28 -9.33
CA GLU A 155 5.86 10.32 -8.57
C GLU A 155 6.73 10.99 -7.49
N PRO A 156 6.42 12.25 -7.09
CA PRO A 156 7.19 12.97 -6.08
C PRO A 156 7.28 12.27 -4.73
N LEU A 157 6.17 11.66 -4.28
CA LEU A 157 6.11 10.88 -3.04
C LEU A 157 7.13 9.74 -2.97
N ARG A 158 7.57 9.24 -4.13
CA ARG A 158 8.59 8.18 -4.23
C ARG A 158 10.02 8.72 -4.38
N GLY A 159 10.20 10.03 -4.28
CA GLY A 159 11.49 10.68 -4.39
C GLY A 159 12.08 10.70 -5.80
N TYR A 160 11.26 10.48 -6.84
CA TYR A 160 11.78 10.40 -8.21
C TYR A 160 12.50 11.68 -8.65
N HIS A 161 11.90 12.84 -8.41
CA HIS A 161 12.49 14.13 -8.77
C HIS A 161 13.81 14.39 -8.02
N VAL A 162 13.90 13.97 -6.75
CA VAL A 162 15.13 14.05 -5.95
C VAL A 162 16.24 13.19 -6.58
N LEU A 163 15.93 11.95 -6.94
CA LEU A 163 16.89 11.06 -7.61
C LEU A 163 17.40 11.69 -8.90
N MET A 164 16.50 12.15 -9.76
CA MET A 164 16.87 12.72 -11.06
C MET A 164 17.74 13.97 -10.93
N ARG A 165 17.54 14.78 -9.89
CA ARG A 165 18.41 15.94 -9.60
C ARG A 165 19.76 15.55 -9.01
N ALA A 166 19.81 14.49 -8.21
CA ALA A 166 21.05 14.00 -7.63
C ALA A 166 21.94 13.30 -8.67
N LEU A 167 21.33 12.67 -9.67
CA LEU A 167 22.00 11.79 -10.62
C LEU A 167 23.20 12.44 -11.35
N PRO A 168 23.12 13.67 -11.90
CA PRO A 168 24.28 14.30 -12.55
C PRO A 168 25.49 14.46 -11.62
N ARG A 169 25.25 14.84 -10.36
CA ARG A 169 26.33 14.98 -9.37
C ARG A 169 26.93 13.62 -9.03
N VAL A 170 26.10 12.61 -8.80
CA VAL A 170 26.55 11.24 -8.52
C VAL A 170 27.41 10.72 -9.68
N MET A 171 26.98 10.91 -10.92
CA MET A 171 27.74 10.48 -12.12
C MET A 171 29.05 11.25 -12.28
N ALA A 172 29.08 12.55 -11.96
CA ALA A 172 30.33 13.33 -12.00
C ALA A 172 31.33 12.87 -10.91
N GLU A 173 30.83 12.52 -9.73
CA GLU A 173 31.65 12.02 -8.62
C GLU A 173 32.04 10.53 -8.77
N ARG A 174 31.34 9.78 -9.63
CA ARG A 174 31.58 8.37 -9.95
C ARG A 174 31.59 8.17 -11.48
N PRO A 175 32.64 8.65 -12.18
CA PRO A 175 32.67 8.69 -13.64
C PRO A 175 33.02 7.34 -14.31
N LYS A 176 33.24 6.28 -13.52
CA LYS A 176 33.60 4.94 -14.00
C LYS A 176 32.37 4.06 -14.11
#